data_AF-A0A2V8M507-F1
#
_entry.id   AF-A0A2V8M507-F1
#
_cell.length_a   1.000
_cell.length_b   1.000
_cell.length_c   1.000
_cell.angle_alpha   90.00
_cell.angle_beta   90.00
_cell.angle_gamma   90.00
#
_symmetry.space_group_name_H-M   'P 1'
#
loop_
_entity.id
_entity.type
_entity.pdbx_description
1 polymer ?
#
loop_
_entity_poly.entity_id
_entity_poly.type
_entity_poly.pdbx_seq_one_letter_code
_entity_poly.pdbx_strand_id
1 'polypeptide(L)'
;MNMENFRPDSVIKTLESYGIKPRGNAQGAPGPLVHYISMRMENRGGAKEGTPELYFTDPDGLLIQLQDVKYCGGGGVLGDVCP
;
A
#
# COMPACT_ATOMS: atom_id res chain seq x y z
N MET A 1 -1.51 6.58 -6.44
CA MET A 1 -0.32 6.65 -7.32
C MET A 1 -0.03 5.24 -7.79
N ASN A 2 0.51 5.08 -8.99
CA ASN A 2 0.78 3.76 -9.56
C ASN A 2 2.23 3.65 -10.03
N MET A 3 2.76 2.44 -10.06
CA MET A 3 4.11 2.14 -10.53
C MET A 3 4.17 0.80 -11.25
N GLU A 4 5.13 0.64 -12.16
CA GLU A 4 5.42 -0.66 -12.76
C GLU A 4 6.18 -1.55 -11.76
N ASN A 5 6.09 -2.86 -11.95
CA ASN A 5 6.78 -3.86 -11.12
C ASN A 5 6.50 -3.67 -9.62
N PHE A 6 5.23 -3.45 -9.26
CA PHE A 6 4.85 -3.25 -7.87
C PHE A 6 5.14 -4.49 -7.03
N ARG A 7 6.17 -4.39 -6.19
CA ARG A 7 6.60 -5.43 -5.24
C ARG A 7 6.64 -4.81 -3.85
N PRO A 8 5.61 -4.99 -3.01
CA PRO A 8 5.47 -4.28 -1.73
C PRO A 8 6.73 -4.30 -0.86
N ASP A 9 7.38 -5.46 -0.72
CA ASP A 9 8.61 -5.59 0.08
C ASP A 9 9.79 -4.77 -0.47
N SER A 10 9.89 -4.64 -1.79
CA SER A 10 10.96 -3.85 -2.43
C SER A 10 10.69 -2.36 -2.31
N VAL A 11 9.42 -1.96 -2.42
CA VAL A 11 8.98 -0.58 -2.19
C VAL A 11 9.25 -0.18 -0.74
N ILE A 12 8.85 -0.99 0.23
CA ILE A 12 9.10 -0.73 1.66
C ILE A 12 10.58 -0.51 1.95
N LYS A 13 11.45 -1.41 1.46
CA LYS A 13 12.90 -1.27 1.64
C LYS A 13 13.43 0.05 1.05
N THR A 14 12.86 0.48 -0.07
CA THR A 14 13.23 1.76 -0.69
C THR A 14 12.75 2.91 0.18
N LEU A 15 11.48 2.94 0.61
CA LEU A 15 10.95 3.98 1.50
C LEU A 15 11.78 4.09 2.79
N GLU A 16 12.16 2.97 3.38
CA GLU A 16 13.01 2.91 4.57
C GLU A 16 14.41 3.48 4.33
N SER A 17 14.99 3.29 3.14
CA SER A 17 16.27 3.92 2.78
C SER A 17 16.20 5.45 2.69
N TYR A 18 15.00 6.01 2.50
CA TYR A 18 14.72 7.45 2.51
C TYR A 18 14.22 7.97 3.87
N GLY A 19 14.24 7.14 4.92
CA GLY A 19 13.91 7.54 6.28
C GLY A 19 12.42 7.44 6.64
N ILE A 20 11.57 6.90 5.76
CA ILE A 20 10.18 6.57 6.07
C ILE A 20 10.17 5.30 6.91
N LYS A 21 9.48 5.31 8.05
CA LYS A 21 9.55 4.22 9.04
C LYS A 21 8.31 3.33 9.01
N PRO A 22 8.38 2.07 9.47
CA PRO A 22 7.17 1.31 9.72
C PRO A 22 6.25 2.05 10.69
N ARG A 23 4.95 2.05 10.41
CA ARG A 23 3.92 2.63 11.30
C ARG A 23 3.91 2.01 12.70
N GLY A 24 4.38 0.76 12.84
CA GLY A 24 4.29 0.00 14.09
C GLY A 24 2.84 -0.28 14.49
N ASN A 25 2.56 -0.34 15.79
CA ASN A 25 1.26 -0.71 16.34
C ASN A 25 0.30 0.49 16.56
N ALA A 26 0.63 1.67 16.01
CA ALA A 26 -0.14 2.88 16.23
C ALA A 26 -1.55 2.79 15.62
N GLN A 27 -2.58 3.05 16.43
CA GLN A 27 -3.98 3.12 16.03
C GLN A 27 -4.34 4.53 15.54
N GLY A 28 -5.36 4.66 14.68
CA GLY A 28 -5.85 5.96 14.20
C GLY A 28 -5.16 6.46 12.92
N ALA A 29 -5.03 7.79 12.78
CA ALA A 29 -4.35 8.39 11.64
C ALA A 29 -2.84 8.12 11.69
N PRO A 30 -2.18 7.80 10.55
CA PRO A 30 -0.72 7.66 10.52
C PRO A 30 -0.04 9.01 10.79
N GLY A 31 1.10 8.98 11.50
CA GLY A 31 1.98 10.15 11.63
C GLY A 31 2.72 10.45 10.32
N PRO A 32 3.51 11.54 10.26
CA PRO A 32 4.35 11.83 9.10
C PRO A 32 5.47 10.79 8.92
N LEU A 33 5.92 10.61 7.68
CA LEU A 33 7.03 9.72 7.32
C LEU A 33 6.89 8.28 7.84
N VAL A 34 5.70 7.69 7.72
CA VAL A 34 5.48 6.26 8.03
C VAL A 34 4.88 5.49 6.86
N HIS A 35 5.14 4.18 6.80
CA HIS A 35 4.53 3.26 5.83
C HIS A 35 3.79 2.10 6.52
N TYR A 36 2.82 1.53 5.81
CA TYR A 36 2.13 0.30 6.21
C TYR A 36 1.45 -0.38 5.01
N ILE A 37 1.21 -1.69 5.11
CA ILE A 37 0.38 -2.44 4.17
C ILE A 37 -0.97 -2.73 4.81
N SER A 38 -2.04 -2.45 4.09
CA SER A 38 -3.37 -2.99 4.38
C SER A 38 -3.64 -4.18 3.46
N MET A 39 -4.01 -5.32 4.03
CA MET A 39 -4.46 -6.46 3.22
C MET A 39 -5.96 -6.32 2.99
N ARG A 40 -6.38 -6.05 1.74
CA ARG A 40 -7.79 -6.04 1.36
C ARG A 40 -8.21 -7.47 1.01
N MET A 41 -9.02 -8.06 1.87
CA MET A 41 -9.47 -9.45 1.73
C MET A 41 -10.64 -9.58 0.74
N GLU A 42 -10.97 -10.81 0.35
CA GLU A 42 -12.06 -11.15 -0.60
C GLU A 42 -13.42 -10.55 -0.21
N ASN A 43 -13.77 -10.57 1.09
CA ASN A 43 -15.02 -9.97 1.59
C ASN A 43 -15.08 -8.44 1.44
N ARG A 44 -13.96 -7.79 1.06
CA ARG A 44 -13.83 -6.37 0.73
C ARG A 44 -13.41 -6.17 -0.74
N GLY A 45 -13.68 -7.17 -1.58
CA GLY A 45 -13.43 -7.14 -3.03
C GLY A 45 -11.97 -7.32 -3.43
N GLY A 46 -11.08 -7.76 -2.53
CA GLY A 46 -9.69 -8.09 -2.87
C GLY A 46 -9.52 -9.54 -3.31
N ALA A 47 -8.27 -10.00 -3.43
CA ALA A 47 -7.97 -11.40 -3.66
C ALA A 47 -8.31 -12.28 -2.45
N LYS A 48 -8.48 -13.59 -2.69
CA LYS A 48 -8.65 -14.60 -1.63
C LYS A 48 -7.49 -14.60 -0.63
N GLU A 49 -6.27 -14.52 -1.15
CA GLU A 49 -5.03 -14.42 -0.36
C GLU A 49 -4.83 -13.00 0.22
N GLY A 50 -5.68 -12.04 -0.16
CA GLY A 50 -5.57 -10.62 0.13
C GLY A 50 -4.83 -9.84 -0.95
N THR A 51 -5.35 -8.65 -1.27
CA THR A 51 -4.69 -7.65 -2.13
C THR A 51 -3.88 -6.71 -1.23
N PRO A 52 -2.53 -6.71 -1.31
CA PRO A 52 -1.72 -5.77 -0.57
C PRO A 52 -1.92 -4.34 -1.09
N GLU A 53 -2.25 -3.43 -0.18
CA GLU A 53 -2.36 -2.00 -0.46
C GLU A 53 -1.32 -1.25 0.37
N LEU A 54 -0.32 -0.70 -0.31
CA LEU A 54 0.76 0.03 0.36
C LEU A 54 0.40 1.50 0.53
N TYR A 55 0.52 1.97 1.76
CA TYR A 55 0.34 3.36 2.12
C TYR A 55 1.62 3.92 2.73
N PHE A 56 1.89 5.19 2.47
CA PHE A 56 2.91 5.95 3.20
C PHE A 56 2.48 7.40 3.38
N THR A 57 3.10 8.10 4.32
CA THR A 57 2.92 9.53 4.55
C THR A 57 4.19 10.31 4.24
N ASP A 58 4.02 11.52 3.72
CA ASP A 58 5.12 12.46 3.51
C ASP A 58 5.42 13.26 4.81
N PRO A 59 6.37 14.23 4.80
CA PRO A 59 6.65 15.08 5.94
C PRO A 59 5.45 15.90 6.44
N ASP A 60 4.53 16.27 5.54
CA ASP A 60 3.34 17.07 5.85
C ASP A 60 2.16 16.20 6.33
N GLY A 61 2.33 14.87 6.33
CA GLY A 61 1.32 13.91 6.77
C GLY A 61 0.31 13.54 5.69
N LEU A 62 0.55 13.87 4.42
CA LEU A 62 -0.32 13.47 3.31
C LEU A 62 -0.27 11.95 3.14
N LEU A 63 -1.42 11.30 3.26
CA LEU A 63 -1.55 9.86 3.06
C LEU A 63 -1.59 9.52 1.57
N ILE A 64 -0.58 8.79 1.11
CA ILE A 64 -0.43 8.39 -0.28
C ILE A 64 -0.55 6.87 -0.38
N GLN A 65 -1.39 6.39 -1.30
CA GLN A 65 -1.47 4.98 -1.68
C GLN A 65 -0.63 4.74 -2.95
N LEU A 66 0.18 3.67 -2.93
CA LEU A 66 0.94 3.18 -4.07
C LEU A 66 0.49 1.78 -4.48
N GLN A 67 0.28 1.58 -5.78
CA GLN A 67 -0.21 0.33 -6.38
C GLN A 67 0.48 0.03 -7.71
N ASP A 68 0.21 -1.15 -8.28
CA ASP A 68 0.62 -1.49 -9.65
C ASP A 68 -0.08 -0.61 -10.70
N VAL A 69 0.54 -0.37 -11.86
CA VAL A 69 -0.09 0.32 -13.01
C VAL A 69 -1.39 -0.33 -13.48
N LYS A 70 -1.56 -1.64 -13.26
CA LYS A 70 -2.79 -2.35 -13.61
C LYS A 70 -3.90 -2.18 -12.58
N TYR A 71 -3.61 -1.63 -11.40
CA TYR A 71 -4.59 -1.48 -10.34
C TYR A 71 -5.76 -0.62 -10.80
N CYS A 72 -6.95 -1.21 -10.80
CA CYS A 72 -8.21 -0.58 -11.15
C CYS A 72 -9.20 -0.58 -9.96
N GLY A 73 -8.73 -0.96 -8.76
CA GLY A 73 -9.56 -1.07 -7.55
C GLY A 73 -10.35 -2.37 -7.44
N GLY A 74 -10.19 -3.29 -8.40
CA GLY A 74 -10.90 -4.55 -8.48
C GLY A 74 -10.33 -5.64 -7.58
N GLY A 75 -10.65 -6.89 -7.91
CA GLY A 75 -10.10 -8.08 -7.26
C GLY A 75 -8.68 -8.40 -7.73
N GLY A 76 -8.20 -9.60 -7.38
CA GLY A 76 -6.87 -10.06 -7.75
C GLY A 76 -5.76 -9.46 -6.88
N VAL A 77 -4.59 -10.10 -6.89
CA VAL A 77 -3.47 -9.73 -6.00
C VAL A 77 -2.97 -8.31 -6.29
N LEU A 78 -3.10 -7.83 -7.53
CA LEU A 78 -2.72 -6.47 -7.91
C LEU A 78 -3.93 -5.51 -7.99
N GLY A 79 -5.12 -5.94 -7.58
CA GLY A 79 -6.34 -5.13 -7.70
C GLY A 79 -6.73 -4.81 -9.15
N ASP A 80 -6.33 -5.68 -10.08
CA ASP A 80 -6.40 -5.52 -11.54
C ASP A 80 -7.55 -6.32 -12.19
N VAL A 81 -8.30 -7.10 -11.42
CA VAL A 81 -9.47 -7.84 -11.91
C VAL A 81 -10.71 -6.98 -11.74
N CYS A 82 -11.01 -6.17 -12.75
CA CYS A 82 -12.20 -5.33 -12.81
C CYS A 82 -13.27 -5.89 -13.77
N PRO A 83 -14.57 -5.57 -13.54
CA PRO A 83 -15.65 -5.85 -14.49
C PRO A 83 -15.45 -5.17 -15.86
#